data_AF-A0A8H9WUF2-F1
#
_entry.id   AF-A0A8H9WUF2-F1
#
_cell.length_a   1.000
_cell.length_b   1.000
_cell.length_c   1.000
_cell.angle_alpha   90.00
_cell.angle_beta   90.00
_cell.angle_gamma   90.00
#
_symmetry.space_group_name_H-M   'P 1'
#
loop_
_entity.id
_entity.type
_entity.pdbx_description
1 polymer ?
#
loop_
_entity_poly.entity_id
_entity_poly.type
_entity_poly.pdbx_seq_one_letter_code
_entity_poly.pdbx_strand_id
1 'polypeptide(L)'
;MPKLRRSLLGAAVLLLASASLASAATPAWKCSGRTMPGYGGNEPVMILDGVVTEKEHLTEIFASSDIDSLEVTCWNPDNGKFRIAPGVPAILIWTKSFVEASEHPAEARQAAEAKASWELQVLWEAGGNETR
;
A
#
# COMPACT_ATOMS: atom_id res chain seq x y z
N MET A 1 -5.61 24.19 -61.83
CA MET A 1 -5.98 24.55 -60.43
C MET A 1 -6.04 23.27 -59.60
N PRO A 2 -5.38 23.21 -58.43
CA PRO A 2 -5.20 22.00 -57.63
C PRO A 2 -6.45 21.71 -56.78
N LYS A 3 -6.59 20.51 -56.22
CA LYS A 3 -6.83 20.33 -54.77
C LYS A 3 -6.87 18.86 -54.31
N LEU A 4 -6.00 18.63 -53.32
CA LEU A 4 -6.11 17.72 -52.19
C LEU A 4 -6.14 16.20 -52.45
N ARG A 5 -4.93 15.63 -52.45
CA ARG A 5 -4.65 14.41 -51.69
C ARG A 5 -4.96 14.68 -50.21
N ARG A 6 -5.72 13.81 -49.53
CA ARG A 6 -5.60 13.65 -48.07
C ARG A 6 -5.93 12.22 -47.66
N SER A 7 -4.84 11.54 -47.33
CA SER A 7 -4.71 10.23 -46.70
C SER A 7 -5.69 10.05 -45.54
N LEU A 8 -6.52 9.00 -45.60
CA LEU A 8 -7.50 8.64 -44.57
C LEU A 8 -6.97 7.65 -43.53
N LEU A 9 -5.68 7.27 -43.58
CA LEU A 9 -5.13 6.21 -42.71
C LEU A 9 -4.40 6.70 -41.44
N GLY A 10 -4.36 8.00 -41.16
CA GLY A 10 -3.49 8.54 -40.09
C GLY A 10 -4.11 8.74 -38.70
N ALA A 11 -5.44 8.67 -38.54
CA ALA A 11 -6.10 9.16 -37.33
C ALA A 11 -6.64 8.09 -36.38
N ALA A 12 -6.65 6.81 -36.77
CA ALA A 12 -7.31 5.76 -35.99
C ALA A 12 -6.41 5.02 -34.97
N VAL A 13 -5.09 5.24 -34.99
CA VAL A 13 -4.14 4.48 -34.14
C VAL A 13 -3.72 5.23 -32.86
N LEU A 14 -4.06 6.52 -32.71
CA LEU A 14 -3.55 7.36 -31.61
C LEU A 14 -4.53 7.55 -30.43
N LEU A 15 -5.70 6.91 -30.43
CA LEU A 15 -6.73 7.13 -29.39
C LEU A 15 -6.87 6.00 -28.35
N LEU A 16 -6.06 4.94 -28.42
CA LEU A 16 -6.14 3.81 -27.47
C LEU A 16 -5.03 3.75 -26.40
N ALA A 17 -4.20 4.79 -26.26
CA ALA A 17 -3.12 4.80 -25.27
C ALA A 17 -3.44 5.57 -23.97
N SER A 18 -4.64 6.14 -23.82
CA SER A 18 -4.92 7.10 -22.73
C SER A 18 -5.66 6.52 -21.51
N ALA A 19 -5.88 5.20 -21.43
CA ALA A 19 -6.75 4.61 -20.40
C ALA A 19 -6.02 3.92 -19.23
N SER A 20 -4.68 3.84 -19.20
CA SER A 20 -3.98 3.04 -18.17
C SER A 20 -3.27 3.83 -17.07
N LEU A 21 -3.42 5.16 -17.01
CA LEU A 21 -2.93 5.96 -15.87
C LEU A 21 -4.04 6.30 -14.85
N ALA A 22 -5.12 5.50 -14.82
CA ALA A 22 -6.11 5.62 -13.78
C ALA A 22 -5.67 4.84 -12.53
N SER A 23 -5.41 5.60 -11.48
CA SER A 23 -5.48 5.19 -10.07
C SER A 23 -4.19 4.75 -9.38
N ALA A 24 -3.18 5.63 -9.42
CA ALA A 24 -2.41 5.94 -8.21
C ALA A 24 -3.27 6.78 -7.22
N ALA A 25 -4.57 6.46 -7.09
CA ALA A 25 -5.45 7.10 -6.13
C ALA A 25 -4.91 6.80 -4.75
N THR A 26 -4.64 7.87 -4.03
CA THR A 26 -4.06 7.93 -2.70
C THR A 26 -4.62 6.83 -1.77
N PRO A 27 -3.75 6.12 -1.02
CA PRO A 27 -4.13 5.07 -0.06
C PRO A 27 -5.36 5.42 0.78
N ALA A 28 -5.39 6.66 1.28
CA ALA A 28 -6.37 7.17 2.22
C ALA A 28 -7.82 7.13 1.69
N TRP A 29 -8.03 7.27 0.38
CA TRP A 29 -9.39 7.29 -0.18
C TRP A 29 -9.98 5.90 -0.34
N LYS A 30 -9.14 4.86 -0.53
CA LYS A 30 -9.60 3.46 -0.66
C LYS A 30 -9.98 2.84 0.69
N CYS A 31 -9.41 3.33 1.79
CA CYS A 31 -9.63 2.77 3.13
C CYS A 31 -10.66 3.54 3.97
N SER A 32 -11.17 4.67 3.47
CA SER A 32 -12.01 5.67 4.15
C SER A 32 -12.61 5.27 5.52
N GLY A 33 -12.29 6.05 6.56
CA GLY A 33 -13.09 6.13 7.79
C GLY A 33 -12.35 5.88 9.12
N ARG A 34 -11.09 5.44 9.11
CA ARG A 34 -10.33 5.17 10.33
C ARG A 34 -8.90 5.66 10.25
N THR A 35 -8.43 6.27 11.34
CA THR A 35 -7.05 6.72 11.52
C THR A 35 -6.45 5.94 12.68
N MET A 36 -5.20 5.53 12.55
CA MET A 36 -4.49 4.89 13.66
C MET A 36 -4.31 5.88 14.82
N PRO A 37 -4.68 5.54 16.05
CA PRO A 37 -4.39 6.38 17.21
C PRO A 37 -2.89 6.68 17.32
N GLY A 38 -2.54 7.93 17.62
CA GLY A 38 -1.15 8.38 17.71
C GLY A 38 -0.47 8.72 16.36
N TYR A 39 -1.12 8.45 15.22
CA TYR A 39 -0.63 8.81 13.89
C TYR A 39 -1.29 10.10 13.38
N GLY A 40 -0.62 10.83 12.48
CA GLY A 40 -1.19 12.01 11.83
C GLY A 40 -2.45 11.65 11.04
N GLY A 41 -3.37 12.61 10.90
CA GLY A 41 -4.67 12.38 10.25
C GLY A 41 -4.55 11.77 8.84
N ASN A 42 -5.10 10.56 8.67
CA ASN A 42 -5.01 9.72 7.45
C ASN A 42 -3.60 9.23 7.07
N GLU A 43 -2.62 9.33 7.96
CA GLU A 43 -1.30 8.73 7.71
C GLU A 43 -1.40 7.20 7.69
N PRO A 44 -0.80 6.55 6.69
CA PRO A 44 -0.77 5.10 6.64
C PRO A 44 0.21 4.55 7.66
N VAL A 45 -0.17 3.44 8.30
CA VAL A 45 0.79 2.61 9.03
C VAL A 45 1.73 1.94 8.03
N MET A 46 3.03 1.90 8.32
CA MET A 46 4.01 1.30 7.44
C MET A 46 4.53 0.01 8.05
N ILE A 47 4.61 -1.04 7.23
CA ILE A 47 4.93 -2.39 7.68
C ILE A 47 6.04 -2.92 6.77
N LEU A 48 7.23 -3.11 7.33
CA LEU A 48 8.40 -3.63 6.62
C LEU A 48 8.63 -5.07 7.07
N ASP A 49 8.48 -6.03 6.15
CA ASP A 49 8.70 -7.45 6.42
C ASP A 49 7.92 -7.97 7.65
N GLY A 50 6.72 -7.42 7.88
CA GLY A 50 5.86 -7.73 9.03
C GLY A 50 6.17 -6.97 10.33
N VAL A 51 7.06 -5.98 10.29
CA VAL A 51 7.37 -5.11 11.43
C VAL A 51 6.68 -3.77 11.23
N VAL A 52 5.85 -3.36 12.18
CA VAL A 52 5.27 -2.00 12.19
C VAL A 52 6.40 -1.01 12.43
N THR A 53 6.54 -0.04 11.53
CA THR A 53 7.66 0.91 11.56
C THR A 53 7.20 2.33 11.34
N GLU A 54 7.97 3.26 11.89
CA GLU A 54 7.76 4.69 11.70
C GLU A 54 8.32 5.13 10.35
N LYS A 55 7.71 6.16 9.77
CA LYS A 55 8.05 6.65 8.42
C LYS A 55 9.50 7.11 8.35
N GLU A 56 9.98 7.75 9.41
CA GLU A 56 11.33 8.30 9.57
C GLU A 56 12.39 7.20 9.44
N HIS A 57 12.09 6.00 9.93
CA HIS A 57 13.01 4.87 9.91
C HIS A 57 13.13 4.25 8.51
N LEU A 58 12.14 4.36 7.62
CA LEU A 58 12.21 3.73 6.30
C LEU A 58 13.25 4.34 5.36
N THR A 59 13.46 5.65 5.44
CA THR A 59 14.51 6.32 4.65
C THR A 59 15.92 5.99 5.13
N GLU A 60 16.06 5.49 6.36
CA GLU A 60 17.34 5.12 6.95
C GLU A 60 17.65 3.62 6.81
N ILE A 61 16.62 2.76 6.73
CA ILE A 61 16.80 1.31 6.85
C ILE A 61 17.14 0.62 5.52
N PHE A 62 16.66 1.08 4.35
CA PHE A 62 16.96 0.39 3.09
C PHE A 62 16.85 1.27 1.85
N ALA A 63 17.62 0.93 0.81
CA ALA A 63 17.53 1.59 -0.48
C ALA A 63 16.31 1.07 -1.25
N SER A 64 15.70 1.93 -2.09
CA SER A 64 14.57 1.50 -2.94
C SER A 64 14.86 0.28 -3.84
N SER A 65 16.15 0.02 -4.13
CA SER A 65 16.61 -1.17 -4.85
C SER A 65 16.39 -2.48 -4.10
N ASP A 66 16.20 -2.43 -2.79
CA ASP A 66 16.10 -3.59 -1.90
C ASP A 66 14.64 -4.05 -1.73
N ILE A 67 13.69 -3.25 -2.22
CA ILE A 67 12.27 -3.58 -2.23
C ILE A 67 12.02 -4.65 -3.30
N ASP A 68 11.38 -5.74 -2.90
CA ASP A 68 10.79 -6.73 -3.80
C ASP A 68 9.40 -6.25 -4.26
N SER A 69 8.54 -5.89 -3.30
CA SER A 69 7.18 -5.44 -3.59
C SER A 69 6.66 -4.46 -2.54
N LEU A 70 5.73 -3.60 -2.97
CA LEU A 70 5.02 -2.65 -2.13
C LEU A 70 3.54 -2.75 -2.43
N GLU A 71 2.72 -2.85 -1.39
CA GLU A 71 1.26 -2.89 -1.49
C GLU A 71 0.64 -1.81 -0.62
N VAL A 72 -0.18 -0.97 -1.23
CA VAL A 72 -1.06 -0.03 -0.53
C VAL A 72 -2.38 -0.74 -0.23
N THR A 73 -2.74 -0.84 1.04
CA THR A 73 -3.89 -1.63 1.49
C THR A 73 -4.59 -1.00 2.70
N CYS A 74 -5.62 -1.67 3.21
CA CYS A 74 -6.39 -1.27 4.38
C CYS A 74 -6.31 -2.35 5.46
N TRP A 75 -5.96 -1.98 6.68
CA TRP A 75 -6.04 -2.85 7.86
C TRP A 75 -7.33 -2.58 8.63
N ASN A 76 -8.11 -3.62 8.92
CA ASN A 76 -9.36 -3.48 9.66
C ASN A 76 -9.16 -3.88 11.15
N PRO A 77 -9.26 -2.93 12.10
CA PRO A 77 -9.07 -3.21 13.52
C PRO A 77 -10.18 -4.06 14.16
N ASP A 78 -11.33 -4.25 13.49
CA ASP A 78 -12.41 -5.07 14.03
C ASP A 78 -12.12 -6.58 13.85
N ASN A 79 -11.29 -6.94 12.87
CA ASN A 79 -11.04 -8.33 12.52
C ASN A 79 -9.56 -8.66 12.24
N GLY A 80 -8.65 -7.69 12.34
CA GLY A 80 -7.22 -7.86 12.14
C GLY A 80 -6.82 -8.23 10.71
N LYS A 81 -7.65 -7.96 9.70
CA LYS A 81 -7.36 -8.35 8.32
C LYS A 81 -6.89 -7.17 7.48
N PHE A 82 -5.92 -7.44 6.63
CA PHE A 82 -5.54 -6.55 5.54
C PHE A 82 -6.46 -6.71 4.33
N ARG A 83 -6.40 -5.75 3.41
CA ARG A 83 -7.15 -5.75 2.13
C ARG A 83 -8.67 -5.67 2.31
N ILE A 84 -9.14 -5.17 3.45
CA ILE A 84 -10.57 -4.99 3.75
C ILE A 84 -10.85 -3.51 4.04
N ALA A 85 -11.81 -2.93 3.30
CA ALA A 85 -12.33 -1.59 3.56
C ALA A 85 -13.71 -1.66 4.27
N PRO A 86 -14.08 -0.67 5.11
CA PRO A 86 -13.24 0.43 5.59
C PRO A 86 -12.14 -0.05 6.56
N GLY A 87 -11.07 0.73 6.70
CA GLY A 87 -9.93 0.38 7.55
C GLY A 87 -8.92 1.52 7.73
N VAL A 88 -7.90 1.28 8.53
CA VAL A 88 -6.73 2.15 8.64
C VAL A 88 -5.88 1.98 7.37
N PRO A 89 -5.46 3.06 6.69
CA PRO A 89 -4.54 2.96 5.57
C PRO A 89 -3.23 2.28 6.00
N ALA A 90 -2.73 1.34 5.20
CA ALA A 90 -1.51 0.60 5.49
C ALA A 90 -0.65 0.47 4.22
N ILE A 91 0.67 0.45 4.38
CA ILE A 91 1.63 0.16 3.32
C ILE A 91 2.43 -1.07 3.75
N LEU A 92 2.26 -2.18 3.04
CA LEU A 92 3.06 -3.39 3.19
C LEU A 92 4.28 -3.28 2.27
N ILE A 93 5.47 -3.43 2.83
CA ILE A 93 6.74 -3.39 2.11
C ILE A 93 7.45 -4.73 2.36
N TRP A 94 7.79 -5.41 1.27
CA TRP A 94 8.55 -6.66 1.32
C TRP A 94 9.91 -6.44 0.69
N THR A 95 10.97 -6.79 1.41
CA THR A 95 12.34 -6.72 0.90
C THR A 95 12.70 -7.98 0.12
N LYS A 96 13.68 -7.85 -0.78
CA LYS A 96 14.28 -9.00 -1.48
C LYS A 96 14.91 -9.98 -0.50
N SER A 97 15.59 -9.47 0.53
CA SER A 97 16.22 -10.31 1.55
C SER A 97 15.20 -11.15 2.33
N PHE A 98 14.03 -10.59 2.67
CA PHE A 98 12.96 -11.37 3.30
C PHE A 98 12.45 -12.50 2.40
N VAL A 99 12.24 -12.19 1.11
CA VAL A 99 11.74 -13.17 0.13
C VAL A 99 12.78 -14.27 -0.11
N GLU A 100 14.04 -13.90 -0.31
CA GLU A 100 15.14 -14.83 -0.56
C GLU A 100 15.48 -15.70 0.66
N ALA A 101 15.26 -15.20 1.88
CA ALA A 101 15.47 -15.96 3.11
C ALA A 101 14.37 -17.01 3.37
N SER A 102 13.25 -16.96 2.65
CA SER A 102 12.10 -17.84 2.88
C SER A 102 12.04 -18.97 1.84
N GLU A 103 12.01 -20.21 2.30
CA GLU A 103 11.69 -21.38 1.44
C GLU A 103 10.24 -21.32 0.90
N HIS A 104 9.36 -20.63 1.62
CA HIS A 104 7.92 -20.54 1.37
C HIS A 104 7.45 -19.08 1.49
N PRO A 105 7.75 -18.21 0.49
CA PRO A 105 7.55 -16.76 0.62
C PRO A 105 6.10 -16.33 0.85
N ALA A 106 5.12 -17.06 0.32
CA ALA A 106 3.71 -16.72 0.49
C ALA A 106 3.25 -16.96 1.94
N GLU A 107 3.62 -18.10 2.51
CA GLU A 107 3.34 -18.47 3.89
C GLU A 107 4.09 -17.56 4.86
N ALA A 108 5.34 -17.21 4.56
CA ALA A 108 6.12 -16.26 5.35
C ALA A 108 5.48 -14.87 5.37
N ARG A 109 5.00 -14.37 4.22
CA ARG A 109 4.24 -13.11 4.16
C ARG A 109 2.98 -13.17 5.00
N GLN A 110 2.22 -14.27 4.94
CA GLN A 110 1.01 -14.43 5.77
C GLN A 110 1.33 -14.41 7.26
N ALA A 111 2.40 -15.09 7.69
CA ALA A 111 2.83 -15.09 9.08
C ALA A 111 3.30 -13.69 9.55
N ALA A 112 4.05 -13.00 8.69
CA ALA A 112 4.52 -11.64 8.93
C ALA A 112 3.36 -10.63 8.99
N GLU A 113 2.35 -10.76 8.12
CA GLU A 113 1.11 -9.97 8.19
C GLU A 113 0.34 -10.26 9.48
N ALA A 114 0.20 -11.53 9.89
CA ALA A 114 -0.47 -11.87 11.15
C ALA A 114 0.23 -11.25 12.36
N LYS A 115 1.57 -11.26 12.39
CA LYS A 115 2.37 -10.57 13.40
C LYS A 115 2.12 -9.06 13.39
N ALA A 116 2.25 -8.42 12.23
CA ALA A 116 2.01 -6.98 12.08
C ALA A 116 0.60 -6.60 12.54
N SER A 117 -0.43 -7.38 12.17
CA SER A 117 -1.80 -7.13 12.61
C SER A 117 -1.95 -7.21 14.12
N TRP A 118 -1.24 -8.13 14.79
CA TRP A 118 -1.29 -8.21 16.24
C TRP A 118 -0.66 -6.96 16.88
N GLU A 119 0.47 -6.48 16.37
CA GLU A 119 1.11 -5.25 16.85
C GLU A 119 0.19 -4.02 16.63
N LEU A 120 -0.43 -3.91 15.44
CA LEU A 120 -1.39 -2.86 15.15
C LEU A 120 -2.61 -2.91 16.07
N GLN A 121 -3.10 -4.09 16.42
CA GLN A 121 -4.21 -4.26 17.37
C GLN A 121 -3.84 -3.71 18.75
N VAL A 122 -2.64 -4.03 19.25
CA VAL A 122 -2.15 -3.52 20.53
C VAL A 122 -2.08 -1.99 20.52
N LEU A 123 -1.56 -1.40 19.45
CA LEU A 123 -1.48 0.06 19.30
C LEU A 123 -2.87 0.71 19.22
N TRP A 124 -3.80 0.09 18.48
CA TRP A 124 -5.18 0.55 18.35
C TRP A 124 -5.90 0.59 19.71
N GLU A 125 -5.75 -0.46 20.51
CA GLU A 125 -6.35 -0.55 21.84
C GLU A 125 -5.72 0.41 22.85
N ALA A 126 -4.39 0.60 22.78
CA ALA A 126 -3.67 1.53 23.64
C ALA A 126 -4.17 2.98 23.45
N GLY A 127 -4.34 3.44 22.20
CA GLY A 127 -4.84 4.79 21.93
C GLY A 127 -6.34 4.98 22.22
N GLY A 128 -7.13 3.89 22.27
CA GLY A 128 -8.52 3.93 22.72
C GLY A 128 -8.68 4.25 24.22
N ASN A 129 -7.63 4.06 25.02
CA ASN A 129 -7.64 4.39 26.45
C ASN A 129 -7.30 5.85 26.75
N GLU A 130 -6.69 6.59 25.82
CA GLU A 130 -6.35 8.01 26.02
C GLU A 130 -7.52 8.97 25.76
N THR A 131 -8.59 8.48 25.12
CA THR A 131 -9.76 9.28 24.70
C THR A 131 -11.03 9.02 25.52
N ARG A 132 -10.92 8.27 26.63
CA ARG A 132 -12.05 7.87 27.49
C ARG A 132 -12.05 8.52 28.86
#